data_AF-A0A956R2S0-F1
#
_entry.id   AF-A0A956R2S0-F1
#
_cell.length_a   1.000
_cell.length_b   1.000
_cell.length_c   1.000
_cell.angle_alpha   90.00
_cell.angle_beta   90.00
_cell.angle_gamma   90.00
#
_symmetry.space_group_name_H-M   'P 1'
#
loop_
_entity.id
_entity.type
_entity.pdbx_description
1 polymer ?
#
loop_
_entity_poly.entity_id
_entity_poly.type
_entity_poly.pdbx_seq_one_letter_code
_entity_poly.pdbx_strand_id
1 'polypeptide(L)'
;MNEDDALARFGLHPTAEALVEVRALLEEQTSRERRSQGEGDTELMRLFCVQLFNAGRVEDSLLVWSAKTASMDANASIDLRLLCGAGLAETKEFLARQSGSAAGRALDRIAAHEAIGEFEGFVVGDATAEYEAYYRDP
;
A
#
# COMPACT_ATOMS: atom_id res chain seq x y z
N MET A 1 18.61 4.66 -0.32
CA MET A 1 17.95 3.51 0.31
C MET A 1 17.28 2.76 -0.82
N ASN A 2 17.66 1.49 -1.00
CA ASN A 2 16.98 0.54 -1.88
C ASN A 2 16.07 -0.37 -1.04
N GLU A 3 15.46 -1.39 -1.67
CA GLU A 3 14.56 -2.35 -1.02
C GLU A 3 15.27 -3.13 0.10
N ASP A 4 16.50 -3.61 -0.14
CA ASP A 4 17.31 -4.35 0.85
C ASP A 4 17.65 -3.51 2.09
N ASP A 5 18.08 -2.26 1.90
CA ASP A 5 18.37 -1.31 2.98
C ASP A 5 17.12 -1.10 3.86
N ALA A 6 15.94 -0.98 3.24
CA ALA A 6 14.68 -0.76 3.91
C ALA A 6 14.21 -2.01 4.68
N LEU A 7 14.34 -3.20 4.08
CA LEU A 7 14.06 -4.47 4.74
C LEU A 7 15.00 -4.71 5.94
N ALA A 8 16.29 -4.48 5.78
CA ALA A 8 17.26 -4.62 6.87
C ALA A 8 16.97 -3.66 8.03
N ARG A 9 16.46 -2.45 7.72
CA ARG A 9 16.19 -1.41 8.71
C ARG A 9 14.84 -1.57 9.41
N PHE A 10 13.79 -1.87 8.67
CA PHE A 10 12.41 -1.84 9.18
C PHE A 10 11.77 -3.23 9.28
N GLY A 11 12.35 -4.24 8.63
CA GLY A 11 11.71 -5.54 8.42
C GLY A 11 10.45 -5.42 7.57
N LEU A 12 9.69 -6.52 7.47
CA LEU A 12 8.37 -6.49 6.82
C LEU A 12 7.23 -6.05 7.76
N HIS A 13 7.51 -6.05 9.07
CA HIS A 13 6.60 -5.68 10.14
C HIS A 13 7.23 -4.58 11.00
N PRO A 14 7.22 -3.31 10.55
CA PRO A 14 7.87 -2.23 11.28
C PRO A 14 7.19 -1.95 12.62
N THR A 15 7.96 -1.47 13.59
CA THR A 15 7.40 -0.99 14.86
C THR A 15 6.57 0.28 14.66
N ALA A 16 5.73 0.63 15.64
CA ALA A 16 4.90 1.82 15.58
C ALA A 16 5.70 3.10 15.36
N GLU A 17 6.89 3.20 15.94
CA GLU A 17 7.83 4.32 15.79
C GLU A 17 8.42 4.35 14.37
N ALA A 18 8.84 3.19 13.85
CA ALA A 18 9.39 3.08 12.49
C ALA A 18 8.35 3.41 11.41
N LEU A 19 7.07 3.12 11.65
CA LEU A 19 6.00 3.45 10.70
C LEU A 19 5.87 4.95 10.43
N VAL A 20 6.31 5.83 11.35
CA VAL A 20 6.33 7.28 11.08
C VAL A 20 7.31 7.58 9.94
N GLU A 21 8.48 6.95 9.97
CA GLU A 21 9.50 7.13 8.93
C GLU A 21 9.10 6.44 7.63
N VAL A 22 8.54 5.23 7.68
CA VAL A 22 8.03 4.51 6.50
C VAL A 22 7.00 5.35 5.74
N ARG A 23 6.06 5.99 6.43
CA ARG A 23 5.08 6.90 5.80
C ARG A 23 5.77 8.07 5.10
N ALA A 24 6.70 8.74 5.78
CA ALA A 24 7.42 9.89 5.23
C ALA A 24 8.24 9.51 3.98
N LEU A 25 8.91 8.35 4.00
CA LEU A 25 9.67 7.84 2.86
C LEU A 25 8.75 7.47 1.70
N LEU A 26 7.61 6.84 1.96
CA LEU A 26 6.62 6.53 0.93
C LEU A 26 6.04 7.81 0.30
N GLU A 27 5.74 8.83 1.10
CA GLU A 27 5.32 10.15 0.60
C GLU A 27 6.38 10.79 -0.30
N GLU A 28 7.66 10.72 0.10
CA GLU A 28 8.77 11.24 -0.68
C GLU A 28 8.90 10.53 -2.04
N GLN A 29 8.91 9.20 -2.04
CA GLN A 29 9.00 8.41 -3.28
C GLN A 29 7.78 8.63 -4.18
N THR A 30 6.58 8.67 -3.59
CA THR A 30 5.33 8.99 -4.31
C THR A 30 5.40 10.38 -4.94
N SER A 31 5.96 11.37 -4.24
CA SER A 31 6.12 12.73 -4.78
C SER A 31 7.09 12.76 -5.96
N ARG A 32 8.22 12.05 -5.87
CA ARG A 32 9.18 11.88 -6.96
C ARG A 32 8.51 11.24 -8.18
N GLU A 33 7.86 10.10 -7.98
CA GLU A 33 7.21 9.35 -9.06
C GLU A 33 6.11 10.14 -9.79
N ARG A 34 5.39 11.01 -9.07
CA ARG A 34 4.40 11.93 -9.66
C ARG A 34 5.03 13.05 -10.49
N ARG A 35 6.27 13.47 -10.20
CA ARG A 35 6.97 14.51 -10.99
C ARG A 35 7.41 13.97 -12.34
N SER A 36 7.99 12.78 -12.34
CA SER A 36 8.38 12.08 -13.55
C SER A 36 8.36 10.58 -13.27
N GLN A 37 7.75 9.81 -14.18
CA GLN A 37 7.70 8.35 -14.06
C GLN A 37 9.13 7.79 -14.02
N GLY A 38 9.41 6.95 -13.02
CA GLY A 38 10.73 6.38 -12.75
C GLY A 38 11.66 7.28 -11.93
N GLU A 39 11.23 8.48 -11.50
CA GLU A 39 11.99 9.29 -10.54
C GLU A 39 11.82 8.76 -9.10
N GLY A 40 10.68 8.12 -8.80
CA GLY A 40 10.49 7.37 -7.57
C GLY A 40 10.89 5.91 -7.76
N ASP A 41 11.36 5.30 -6.67
CA ASP A 41 11.66 3.87 -6.66
C ASP A 41 10.36 3.09 -6.41
N THR A 42 9.77 2.55 -7.49
CA THR A 42 8.48 1.85 -7.42
C THR A 42 8.55 0.54 -6.63
N GLU A 43 9.70 -0.14 -6.62
CA GLU A 43 9.90 -1.36 -5.83
C GLU A 43 9.90 -0.99 -4.34
N LEU A 44 10.64 0.05 -3.98
CA LEU A 44 10.66 0.57 -2.61
C LEU A 44 9.28 1.10 -2.17
N MET A 45 8.54 1.77 -3.06
CA MET A 45 7.16 2.20 -2.79
C MET A 45 6.26 0.99 -2.48
N ARG A 46 6.38 -0.09 -3.24
CA ARG A 46 5.62 -1.32 -3.03
C ARG A 46 5.97 -1.96 -1.69
N LEU A 47 7.25 -2.04 -1.32
CA LEU A 47 7.67 -2.55 -0.02
C LEU A 47 7.05 -1.72 1.13
N PHE A 48 7.12 -0.39 1.05
CA PHE A 48 6.50 0.46 2.07
C PHE A 48 4.98 0.26 2.13
N CYS A 49 4.30 0.08 1.00
CA CYS A 49 2.87 -0.25 1.00
C CYS A 49 2.58 -1.59 1.71
N VAL A 50 3.44 -2.60 1.52
CA VAL A 50 3.34 -3.91 2.22
C VAL A 50 3.56 -3.75 3.72
N GLN A 51 4.55 -2.95 4.13
CA GLN A 51 4.79 -2.66 5.54
C GLN A 51 3.61 -1.95 6.21
N LEU A 52 2.98 -0.99 5.52
CA LEU A 52 1.78 -0.31 6.01
C LEU A 52 0.57 -1.25 6.04
N PHE A 53 0.44 -2.14 5.04
CA PHE A 53 -0.58 -3.18 5.01
C PHE A 53 -0.48 -4.10 6.23
N ASN A 54 0.72 -4.60 6.54
CA ASN A 54 0.98 -5.45 7.69
C ASN A 54 0.77 -4.74 9.04
N ALA A 55 0.94 -3.41 9.09
CA ALA A 55 0.61 -2.63 10.28
C ALA A 55 -0.91 -2.54 10.55
N GLY A 56 -1.75 -2.84 9.55
CA GLY A 56 -3.19 -2.99 9.71
C GLY A 56 -3.94 -1.71 10.07
N ARG A 57 -3.37 -0.52 9.83
CA ARG A 57 -4.01 0.76 10.17
C ARG A 57 -4.83 1.29 8.99
N VAL A 58 -6.12 1.48 9.21
CA VAL A 58 -7.03 1.92 8.14
C VAL A 58 -6.68 3.31 7.60
N GLU A 59 -6.07 4.17 8.43
CA GLU A 59 -5.62 5.51 8.06
C GLU A 59 -4.56 5.50 6.94
N ASP A 60 -3.79 4.41 6.82
CA ASP A 60 -2.75 4.27 5.80
C ASP A 60 -3.31 4.02 4.39
N SER A 61 -4.60 3.66 4.29
CA SER A 61 -5.27 3.34 3.01
C SER A 61 -5.13 4.46 1.97
N LEU A 62 -5.23 5.73 2.39
CA LEU A 62 -5.13 6.86 1.47
C LEU A 62 -3.70 7.16 1.03
N LEU A 63 -2.70 6.87 1.87
CA LEU A 63 -1.31 6.98 1.48
C LEU A 63 -0.94 5.89 0.47
N VAL A 64 -1.36 4.63 0.73
CA VAL A 64 -1.19 3.52 -0.22
C VAL A 64 -1.89 3.82 -1.55
N TRP A 65 -3.11 4.38 -1.50
CA TRP A 65 -3.80 4.85 -2.71
C TRP A 65 -3.02 5.92 -3.47
N SER A 66 -2.43 6.88 -2.76
CA SER A 66 -1.61 7.93 -3.35
C SER A 66 -0.38 7.36 -4.05
N ALA A 67 0.27 6.37 -3.44
CA ALA A 67 1.42 5.66 -4.02
C ALA A 67 1.01 4.86 -5.26
N LYS A 68 -0.03 4.03 -5.16
CA LYS A 68 -0.55 3.23 -6.28
C LYS A 68 -0.93 4.10 -7.48
N THR A 69 -1.48 5.29 -7.26
CA THR A 69 -1.93 6.17 -8.35
C THR A 69 -0.89 7.22 -8.77
N ALA A 70 0.37 7.06 -8.37
CA ALA A 70 1.44 8.03 -8.65
C ALA A 70 1.83 8.08 -10.13
N SER A 71 1.89 6.92 -10.79
CA SER A 71 2.25 6.75 -12.20
C SER A 71 1.64 5.47 -12.78
N MET A 72 1.88 5.20 -14.07
CA MET A 72 1.47 3.94 -14.70
C MET A 72 2.18 2.74 -14.06
N ASP A 73 3.49 2.85 -13.83
CA ASP A 73 4.32 1.78 -13.28
C ASP A 73 3.94 1.47 -11.83
N ALA A 74 3.73 2.51 -11.00
CA ALA A 74 3.24 2.34 -9.64
C ALA A 74 1.84 1.70 -9.60
N ASN A 75 0.95 2.09 -10.52
CA ASN A 75 -0.40 1.53 -10.59
C ASN A 75 -0.42 0.05 -10.98
N ALA A 76 0.53 -0.38 -11.81
CA ALA A 76 0.72 -1.78 -12.19
C ALA A 76 1.42 -2.59 -11.09
N SER A 77 2.37 -1.99 -10.37
CA SER A 77 3.25 -2.70 -9.43
C SER A 77 2.70 -2.81 -8.01
N ILE A 78 1.90 -1.84 -7.57
CA ILE A 78 1.33 -1.81 -6.22
C ILE A 78 -0.07 -2.44 -6.29
N ASP A 79 -0.26 -3.57 -5.61
CA ASP A 79 -1.55 -4.25 -5.56
C ASP A 79 -2.64 -3.37 -4.90
N LEU A 80 -3.87 -3.42 -5.42
CA LEU A 80 -5.01 -2.73 -4.81
C LEU A 80 -5.36 -3.31 -3.42
N ARG A 81 -5.13 -4.60 -3.20
CA ARG A 81 -5.37 -5.28 -1.92
C ARG A 81 -4.57 -4.66 -0.77
N LEU A 82 -3.43 -4.01 -1.06
CA LEU A 82 -2.60 -3.33 -0.07
C LEU A 82 -3.28 -2.13 0.61
N LEU A 83 -4.36 -1.59 0.04
CA LEU A 83 -5.18 -0.59 0.74
C LEU A 83 -5.96 -1.18 1.91
N CYS A 84 -6.13 -2.50 1.94
CA CYS A 84 -7.07 -3.18 2.83
C CYS A 84 -6.38 -3.88 4.01
N GLY A 85 -5.31 -3.30 4.55
CA GLY A 85 -4.56 -3.87 5.68
C GLY A 85 -5.38 -4.04 6.95
N ALA A 86 -6.33 -3.13 7.21
CA ALA A 86 -7.31 -3.27 8.29
C ALA A 86 -8.46 -4.26 7.95
N GLY A 87 -8.45 -4.82 6.73
CA GLY A 87 -9.53 -5.61 6.17
C GLY A 87 -10.42 -4.82 5.21
N LEU A 88 -11.01 -5.53 4.23
CA LEU A 88 -11.77 -4.92 3.14
C LEU A 88 -12.98 -4.10 3.65
N ALA A 89 -13.77 -4.65 4.57
CA ALA A 89 -14.97 -4.00 5.08
C ALA A 89 -14.63 -2.71 5.85
N GLU A 90 -13.64 -2.77 6.74
CA GLU A 90 -13.18 -1.64 7.54
C GLU A 90 -12.60 -0.53 6.66
N THR A 91 -11.75 -0.88 5.67
CA THR A 91 -11.22 0.09 4.70
C THR A 91 -12.34 0.75 3.90
N LYS A 92 -13.34 0.02 3.42
CA LYS A 92 -14.48 0.60 2.69
C LYS A 92 -15.28 1.58 3.55
N GLU A 93 -15.56 1.21 4.80
CA GLU A 93 -16.27 2.06 5.75
C GLU A 93 -15.48 3.34 6.05
N PHE A 94 -14.16 3.22 6.28
CA PHE A 94 -13.29 4.37 6.48
C PHE A 94 -13.31 5.31 5.27
N LEU A 95 -13.10 4.79 4.05
CA LEU A 95 -13.07 5.59 2.82
C LEU A 95 -14.41 6.29 2.57
N ALA A 96 -15.54 5.64 2.87
CA ALA A 96 -16.87 6.24 2.72
C ALA A 96 -17.10 7.44 3.67
N ARG A 97 -16.40 7.49 4.80
CA ARG A 97 -16.48 8.60 5.77
C ARG A 97 -15.54 9.76 5.46
N GLN A 98 -14.51 9.54 4.64
CA GLN A 98 -13.54 10.58 4.31
C GLN A 98 -14.12 11.59 3.32
N SER A 99 -13.90 12.88 3.58
CA SER A 99 -14.19 13.93 2.62
C SER A 99 -13.03 14.05 1.63
N GLY A 100 -13.30 13.79 0.34
CA GLY A 100 -12.30 14.02 -0.69
C GLY A 100 -12.47 13.12 -1.91
N SER A 101 -12.11 13.66 -3.07
CA SER A 101 -12.21 12.92 -4.33
C SER A 101 -11.27 11.71 -4.37
N ALA A 102 -10.15 11.73 -3.64
CA ALA A 102 -9.24 10.59 -3.55
C ALA A 102 -9.88 9.38 -2.86
N ALA A 103 -10.57 9.59 -1.73
CA ALA A 103 -11.23 8.53 -0.99
C ALA A 103 -12.37 7.90 -1.80
N GLY A 104 -13.19 8.73 -2.46
CA GLY A 104 -14.24 8.25 -3.37
C GLY A 104 -13.67 7.39 -4.50
N ARG A 105 -12.61 7.86 -5.19
CA ARG A 105 -11.97 7.07 -6.26
C ARG A 105 -11.36 5.75 -5.76
N ALA A 106 -10.77 5.74 -4.57
CA ALA A 106 -10.25 4.51 -3.97
C ALA A 106 -11.39 3.51 -3.69
N LEU A 107 -12.49 4.00 -3.10
CA LEU A 107 -13.67 3.20 -2.81
C LEU A 107 -14.32 2.64 -4.09
N ASP A 108 -14.48 3.47 -5.11
CA ASP A 108 -15.01 3.06 -6.42
C ASP A 108 -14.11 1.99 -7.07
N ARG A 109 -12.79 2.14 -6.96
CA ARG A 109 -11.82 1.18 -7.51
C ARG A 109 -11.91 -0.16 -6.80
N ILE A 110 -12.02 -0.16 -5.46
CA ILE A 110 -12.23 -1.37 -4.67
C ILE A 110 -13.55 -2.04 -5.07
N ALA A 111 -14.65 -1.29 -5.13
CA ALA A 111 -15.96 -1.83 -5.48
C ALA A 111 -16.00 -2.45 -6.89
N ALA A 112 -15.31 -1.83 -7.85
CA ALA A 112 -15.22 -2.34 -9.21
C ALA A 112 -14.44 -3.67 -9.29
N HIS A 113 -13.37 -3.81 -8.49
CA HIS A 113 -12.56 -5.03 -8.40
C HIS A 113 -13.28 -6.15 -7.64
N GLU A 114 -14.00 -5.80 -6.58
CA GLU A 114 -14.86 -6.73 -5.83
C GLU A 114 -15.97 -7.30 -6.73
N ALA A 115 -16.59 -6.46 -7.59
CA ALA A 115 -17.64 -6.89 -8.52
C ALA A 115 -17.18 -7.92 -9.57
N ILE A 116 -15.88 -8.04 -9.81
CA ILE A 116 -15.29 -9.03 -10.74
C ILE A 116 -14.56 -10.17 -10.01
N GLY A 117 -14.67 -10.25 -8.68
CA GLY A 117 -14.13 -11.36 -7.89
C GLY A 117 -12.69 -11.21 -7.40
N GLU A 118 -12.01 -10.08 -7.63
CA GLU A 118 -10.60 -9.88 -7.23
C GLU A 118 -10.38 -9.88 -5.71
N PHE A 119 -11.45 -9.72 -4.93
CA PHE A 119 -11.45 -9.82 -3.46
C PHE A 119 -12.07 -11.12 -2.95
N GLU A 120 -12.43 -12.07 -3.82
CA GLU A 120 -12.99 -13.36 -3.39
C GLU A 120 -11.95 -14.15 -2.59
N GLY A 121 -12.30 -14.54 -1.37
CA GLY A 121 -11.38 -15.21 -0.46
C GLY A 121 -10.27 -14.32 0.12
N PHE A 122 -10.32 -12.99 -0.09
CA PHE A 122 -9.32 -12.09 0.47
C PHE A 122 -9.34 -12.11 2.01
N VAL A 123 -8.22 -12.53 2.58
CA VAL A 123 -7.95 -12.53 4.02
C VAL A 123 -6.59 -11.85 4.25
N VAL A 124 -6.54 -10.89 5.17
CA VAL A 124 -5.31 -10.13 5.46
C VAL A 124 -4.15 -11.04 5.84
N GLY A 125 -4.40 -12.03 6.70
CA GLY A 125 -3.37 -12.98 7.14
C GLY A 125 -2.75 -13.80 6.00
N ASP A 126 -3.57 -14.25 5.04
CA ASP A 126 -3.07 -15.02 3.89
C ASP A 126 -2.22 -14.14 2.97
N ALA A 127 -2.70 -12.91 2.69
CA ALA A 127 -1.93 -11.93 1.92
C ALA A 127 -0.61 -11.52 2.61
N THR A 128 -0.63 -11.33 3.94
CA THR A 128 0.59 -11.10 4.73
C THR A 128 1.58 -12.26 4.57
N ALA A 129 1.12 -13.50 4.66
CA ALA A 129 1.96 -14.68 4.48
C ALA A 129 2.54 -14.79 3.06
N GLU A 130 1.77 -14.42 2.03
CA GLU A 130 2.26 -14.32 0.64
C GLU A 130 3.42 -13.33 0.52
N TYR A 131 3.28 -12.12 1.08
CA TYR A 131 4.35 -11.11 1.05
C TYR A 131 5.55 -11.51 1.91
N GLU A 132 5.34 -12.15 3.06
CA GLU A 132 6.41 -12.70 3.87
C GLU A 132 7.22 -13.75 3.11
N ALA A 133 6.56 -14.61 2.34
CA ALA A 133 7.26 -15.59 1.50
C ALA A 133 8.02 -14.91 0.36
N TYR A 134 7.42 -13.91 -0.28
CA TYR A 134 8.05 -13.16 -1.37
C TYR A 134 9.33 -12.42 -0.92
N TYR A 135 9.31 -11.78 0.24
CA TYR A 135 10.43 -11.00 0.76
C TYR A 135 11.45 -11.79 1.60
N ARG A 136 11.29 -13.11 1.73
CA ARG A 136 12.18 -13.97 2.53
C ARG A 136 13.50 -14.29 1.83
N ASP A 137 13.48 -14.44 0.50
CA ASP A 137 14.65 -14.77 -0.33
C ASP A 137 14.69 -13.83 -1.56
N PRO A 138 15.22 -12.59 -1.42
CA PRO A 138 15.41 -11.66 -2.54
C PRO A 138 16.50 -12.10 -3.53
#